data_AF-A0A8B8QF05-F1
#
_entry.id   AF-A0A8B8QF05-F1
#
_cell.length_a   1.000
_cell.length_b   1.000
_cell.length_c   1.000
_cell.angle_alpha   90.00
_cell.angle_beta   90.00
_cell.angle_gamma   90.00
#
_symmetry.space_group_name_H-M   'P 1'
#
loop_
_entity.id
_entity.type
_entity.pdbx_description
1 polymer ?
#
loop_
_entity_poly.entity_id
_entity_poly.type
_entity_poly.pdbx_seq_one_letter_code
_entity_poly.pdbx_strand_id
1 'polypeptide(L)'
;MVHRERRRHRRQPCLYCHPQSYIRMVQHLIERCLVFHMTRDDCIQALAKHASAQPVVTLTVWEELLNKNKSFFQVYYRVVPQSHPEYKPSERFSEGTQQIAMR
;
A
#
# COMPACT_ATOMS: atom_id res chain seq x y z
N MET A 1 -26.56 3.40 -31.01
CA MET A 1 -26.36 4.37 -29.91
C MET A 1 -25.40 3.75 -28.90
N VAL A 2 -24.12 4.14 -28.93
CA VAL A 2 -23.15 3.69 -27.92
C VAL A 2 -23.44 4.49 -26.66
N HIS A 3 -23.96 3.85 -25.61
CA HIS A 3 -23.93 4.42 -24.28
C HIS A 3 -22.46 4.56 -23.87
N ARG A 4 -21.86 5.68 -24.28
CA ARG A 4 -20.52 6.08 -23.90
C ARG A 4 -20.61 6.49 -22.44
N GLU A 5 -20.40 5.51 -21.59
CA GLU A 5 -20.35 5.64 -20.15
C GLU A 5 -19.48 6.84 -19.81
N ARG A 6 -20.10 7.84 -19.17
CA ARG A 6 -19.46 9.06 -18.73
C ARG A 6 -18.32 8.66 -17.80
N ARG A 7 -17.12 8.52 -18.34
CA ARG A 7 -15.87 8.54 -17.58
C ARG A 7 -15.83 9.94 -16.95
N ARG A 8 -16.44 10.07 -15.77
CA ARG A 8 -16.20 11.23 -14.91
C ARG A 8 -14.70 11.24 -14.71
N HIS A 9 -13.99 12.13 -15.38
CA HIS A 9 -12.64 12.51 -15.01
C HIS A 9 -12.75 13.02 -13.57
N ARG A 10 -12.64 12.11 -12.58
CA ARG A 10 -12.36 12.50 -11.20
C ARG A 10 -11.05 13.24 -11.31
N ARG A 11 -11.08 14.57 -11.23
CA ARG A 11 -9.89 15.38 -11.02
C ARG A 11 -9.24 14.80 -9.78
N GLN A 12 -8.17 14.05 -9.97
CA GLN A 12 -7.50 13.43 -8.85
C GLN A 12 -6.94 14.57 -7.99
N PRO A 13 -6.95 14.43 -6.65
CA PRO A 13 -6.24 15.36 -5.80
C PRO A 13 -4.80 15.49 -6.28
N CYS A 14 -4.23 16.69 -6.18
CA CYS A 14 -2.81 16.89 -6.44
C CYS A 14 -2.03 16.51 -5.19
N LEU A 15 -0.99 15.68 -5.33
CA LEU A 15 -0.11 15.29 -4.23
C LEU A 15 0.51 16.50 -3.53
N TYR A 16 0.94 17.50 -4.29
CA TYR A 16 1.63 18.67 -3.75
C TYR A 16 0.69 19.72 -3.14
N CYS A 17 -0.54 19.85 -3.67
CA CYS A 17 -1.50 20.84 -3.18
C CYS A 17 -2.36 20.29 -2.02
N HIS A 18 -2.75 19.01 -2.10
CA HIS A 18 -3.67 18.38 -1.15
C HIS A 18 -3.16 16.98 -0.77
N PRO A 19 -1.99 16.88 -0.10
CA PRO A 19 -1.32 15.60 0.17
C PRO A 19 -2.19 14.62 0.94
N GLN A 20 -2.97 15.11 1.91
CA GLN A 20 -3.86 14.27 2.71
C GLN A 20 -4.98 13.64 1.87
N SER A 21 -5.59 14.42 0.97
CA SER A 21 -6.61 13.92 0.04
C SER A 21 -6.04 12.93 -0.95
N TYR A 22 -4.81 13.16 -1.43
CA TYR A 22 -4.09 12.22 -2.30
C TYR A 22 -3.84 10.89 -1.62
N ILE A 23 -3.25 10.91 -0.42
CA ILE A 23 -2.94 9.70 0.35
C ILE A 23 -4.21 8.92 0.66
N ARG A 24 -5.30 9.60 1.07
CA ARG A 24 -6.61 8.94 1.29
C ARG A 24 -7.17 8.31 0.02
N MET A 25 -7.03 8.97 -1.13
CA MET A 25 -7.42 8.38 -2.41
C MET A 25 -6.60 7.12 -2.71
N VAL A 26 -5.27 7.17 -2.55
CA VAL A 26 -4.38 6.03 -2.78
C VAL A 26 -4.72 4.88 -1.83
N GLN A 27 -4.92 5.15 -0.53
CA GLN A 27 -5.34 4.15 0.45
C GLN A 27 -6.63 3.44 0.02
N HIS A 28 -7.67 4.21 -0.36
CA HIS A 28 -8.93 3.64 -0.81
C HIS A 28 -8.76 2.77 -2.07
N LEU A 29 -7.86 3.15 -2.98
CA LEU A 29 -7.56 2.36 -4.17
C LEU A 29 -6.80 1.06 -3.81
N ILE A 30 -5.88 1.11 -2.85
CA ILE A 30 -5.20 -0.09 -2.31
C ILE A 30 -6.22 -1.04 -1.67
N GLU A 31 -7.13 -0.53 -0.83
CA GLU A 31 -8.20 -1.33 -0.22
C GLU A 31 -9.03 -2.06 -1.28
N ARG A 32 -9.31 -1.40 -2.41
CA ARG A 32 -10.00 -2.04 -3.54
C ARG A 32 -9.13 -3.11 -4.20
N CYS A 33 -7.84 -2.87 -4.42
CA CYS A 33 -6.92 -3.88 -4.93
C CYS A 33 -6.85 -5.11 -4.02
N LEU A 34 -6.89 -4.90 -2.70
CA LEU A 34 -6.92 -6.00 -1.72
C LEU A 34 -8.16 -6.87 -1.90
N VAL A 35 -9.34 -6.28 -2.07
CA VAL A 35 -10.60 -7.02 -2.35
C VAL A 35 -10.51 -7.85 -3.64
N PHE A 36 -9.76 -7.39 -4.65
CA PHE A 36 -9.51 -8.12 -5.89
C PHE A 36 -8.38 -9.15 -5.81
N HIS A 37 -7.87 -9.45 -4.61
CA HIS A 37 -6.78 -10.42 -4.40
C HIS A 37 -5.51 -10.09 -5.20
N MET A 38 -5.24 -8.80 -5.44
CA MET A 38 -4.04 -8.37 -6.16
C MET A 38 -2.80 -8.47 -5.27
N THR A 39 -1.68 -8.90 -5.84
CA THR A 39 -0.38 -8.77 -5.16
C THR A 39 -0.01 -7.29 -5.01
N ARG A 40 1.00 -7.01 -4.18
CA ARG A 40 1.54 -5.65 -4.03
C ARG A 40 1.96 -5.07 -5.37
N ASP A 41 2.66 -5.85 -6.18
CA ASP A 41 3.23 -5.38 -7.44
C ASP A 41 2.12 -5.16 -8.49
N ASP A 42 1.12 -6.05 -8.54
CA ASP A 42 -0.07 -5.86 -9.37
C ASP A 42 -0.84 -4.59 -8.97
N CYS A 43 -0.99 -4.34 -7.66
CA CYS A 43 -1.61 -3.13 -7.14
C CYS A 43 -0.84 -1.88 -7.59
N ILE A 44 0.49 -1.86 -7.43
CA ILE A 44 1.34 -0.73 -7.84
C ILE A 44 1.19 -0.46 -9.34
N GLN A 45 1.27 -1.49 -10.18
CA GLN A 45 1.14 -1.36 -11.63
C GLN A 45 -0.26 -0.89 -12.04
N ALA A 46 -1.30 -1.48 -11.45
CA ALA A 46 -2.69 -1.14 -11.75
C ALA A 46 -2.99 0.33 -11.38
N LEU A 47 -2.55 0.79 -10.21
CA LEU A 47 -2.80 2.16 -9.78
C LEU A 47 -1.99 3.19 -10.58
N ALA A 48 -0.76 2.86 -10.96
CA ALA A 48 0.03 3.70 -11.85
C ALA A 48 -0.64 3.85 -13.23
N LYS A 49 -1.07 2.73 -13.82
CA LYS A 49 -1.66 2.70 -15.17
C LYS A 49 -3.05 3.31 -15.24
N HIS A 50 -3.92 2.98 -14.29
CA HIS A 50 -5.35 3.30 -14.37
C HIS A 50 -5.77 4.51 -13.53
N ALA A 51 -4.98 4.84 -12.52
CA ALA A 51 -5.25 5.96 -11.62
C ALA A 51 -4.08 6.95 -11.55
N SER A 52 -3.08 6.88 -12.44
CA SER A 52 -1.94 7.82 -12.46
C SER A 52 -1.33 8.09 -11.07
N ALA A 53 -1.44 7.11 -10.16
CA ALA A 53 -0.92 7.24 -8.82
C ALA A 53 0.60 7.03 -8.87
N GLN A 54 1.35 7.86 -8.14
CA GLN A 54 2.81 7.70 -8.12
C GLN A 54 3.17 6.36 -7.46
N PRO A 55 3.94 5.47 -8.13
CA PRO A 55 4.27 4.15 -7.60
C PRO A 55 4.89 4.18 -6.20
N VAL A 56 5.79 5.14 -5.96
CA VAL A 56 6.45 5.34 -4.66
C VAL A 56 5.42 5.64 -3.57
N VAL A 57 4.43 6.49 -3.84
CA VAL A 57 3.38 6.79 -2.87
C VAL A 57 2.51 5.56 -2.59
N THR A 58 2.15 4.80 -3.63
CA THR A 58 1.39 3.55 -3.47
C THR A 58 2.15 2.55 -2.61
N LEU A 59 3.46 2.37 -2.85
CA LEU A 59 4.33 1.49 -2.05
C LEU A 59 4.37 1.93 -0.58
N THR A 60 4.64 3.20 -0.31
CA THR A 60 4.72 3.72 1.05
C THR A 60 3.40 3.56 1.80
N VAL A 61 2.26 3.86 1.16
CA VAL A 61 0.94 3.69 1.80
C VAL A 61 0.64 2.21 2.04
N TRP A 62 1.02 1.31 1.13
CA TRP A 62 0.88 -0.13 1.32
C TRP A 62 1.68 -0.63 2.52
N GLU A 63 2.95 -0.23 2.65
CA GLU A 63 3.82 -0.61 3.78
C GLU A 63 3.27 -0.09 5.11
N GLU A 64 2.78 1.14 5.15
CA GLU A 64 2.13 1.70 6.34
C GLU A 64 0.85 0.96 6.72
N LEU A 65 0.02 0.58 5.73
CA LEU A 65 -1.16 -0.26 5.97
C LEU A 65 -0.78 -1.63 6.53
N LEU A 66 0.25 -2.26 5.98
CA LEU A 66 0.77 -3.54 6.45
C LEU A 66 1.28 -3.44 7.88
N ASN A 67 2.09 -2.42 8.18
CA ASN A 67 2.66 -2.19 9.50
C ASN A 67 1.60 -2.01 10.58
N LYS A 68 0.49 -1.32 10.25
CA LYS A 68 -0.63 -1.08 11.18
C LYS A 68 -1.60 -2.25 11.28
N ASN A 69 -1.68 -3.12 10.27
CA ASN A 69 -2.69 -4.18 10.17
C ASN A 69 -2.06 -5.57 9.94
N LYS A 70 -0.98 -5.90 10.66
CA LYS A 70 -0.19 -7.12 10.43
C LYS A 70 -1.02 -8.41 10.40
N SER A 71 -1.97 -8.56 11.32
CA SER A 71 -2.83 -9.75 11.40
C SER A 71 -3.71 -9.93 10.17
N PHE A 72 -4.24 -8.84 9.60
CA PHE A 72 -5.00 -8.87 8.34
C PHE A 72 -4.10 -9.37 7.20
N PHE A 73 -2.92 -8.77 7.03
CA PHE A 73 -2.03 -9.12 5.92
C PHE A 73 -1.47 -10.55 6.04
N GLN A 74 -1.26 -11.07 7.26
CA GLN A 74 -0.91 -12.48 7.46
C GLN A 74 -1.95 -13.44 6.91
N VAL A 75 -3.25 -13.14 7.07
CA VAL A 75 -4.33 -13.95 6.52
C VAL A 75 -4.44 -13.71 5.01
N TYR A 76 -4.36 -12.45 4.58
CA TYR A 76 -4.44 -12.06 3.18
C TYR A 76 -3.44 -12.82 2.29
N TYR A 77 -2.18 -12.90 2.74
CA TYR A 77 -1.12 -13.59 2.00
C TYR A 77 -1.24 -15.12 1.96
N ARG A 78 -2.13 -15.72 2.76
CA ARG A 78 -2.45 -17.15 2.61
C ARG A 78 -3.37 -17.41 1.42
N VAL A 79 -4.14 -16.40 1.01
CA VAL A 79 -5.15 -16.52 -0.05
C VAL A 79 -4.62 -16.03 -1.39
N VAL A 80 -3.72 -15.05 -1.38
CA VAL A 80 -3.08 -14.51 -2.60
C VAL A 80 -1.73 -15.22 -2.81
N PRO A 81 -1.57 -16.09 -3.82
CA PRO A 81 -0.30 -16.72 -4.11
C PRO A 81 0.72 -15.65 -4.48
N GLN A 82 1.71 -15.42 -3.61
CA GLN A 82 2.81 -14.52 -3.93
C GLN A 82 3.72 -15.19 -4.95
N SER A 83 3.81 -14.65 -6.15
CA SER A 83 4.94 -14.91 -7.04
C SER A 83 6.12 -14.01 -6.65
N HIS A 84 6.72 -14.17 -5.45
CA HIS A 84 8.14 -13.88 -5.13
C HIS A 84 8.51 -14.10 -3.62
N PRO A 85 9.81 -14.16 -3.22
CA PRO A 85 10.33 -15.03 -2.16
C PRO A 85 10.27 -14.35 -0.78
N GLU A 86 9.90 -15.12 0.23
CA GLU A 86 10.20 -14.92 1.65
C GLU A 86 10.26 -13.46 2.16
N TYR A 87 9.10 -12.84 2.35
CA TYR A 87 8.96 -11.65 3.20
C TYR A 87 9.32 -12.01 4.65
N LYS A 88 10.53 -11.66 5.10
CA LYS A 88 10.90 -11.67 6.53
C LYS A 88 10.53 -10.32 7.16
N PRO A 89 9.67 -10.29 8.18
CA PRO A 89 9.44 -9.07 8.95
C PRO A 89 10.75 -8.69 9.66
N SER A 90 11.30 -7.50 9.40
CA SER A 90 12.44 -6.99 10.16
C SER A 90 12.01 -6.73 11.61
N GLU A 91 12.56 -7.50 12.55
CA GLU A 91 12.55 -7.13 13.96
C GLU A 91 13.34 -5.81 14.11
N ARG A 92 12.73 -4.86 14.81
CA ARG A 92 13.25 -3.51 15.01
C ARG A 92 14.57 -3.59 15.78
N PHE A 93 15.66 -3.10 15.21
CA PHE A 93 16.86 -2.76 15.97
C PHE A 93 16.54 -1.55 16.87
N SER A 94 16.56 -1.78 18.17
CA SER A 94 16.74 -0.76 19.20
C SER A 94 17.47 -1.43 20.38
N GLU A 95 18.72 -1.83 20.16
CA GLU A 95 19.67 -1.97 21.27
C GLU A 95 20.04 -0.56 21.72
N GLY A 96 19.50 -0.17 22.87
CA GLY A 96 19.64 1.17 23.40
C GLY A 96 19.30 1.23 24.88
N THR A 97 19.84 0.32 25.71
CA THR A 97 19.90 0.53 27.16
C THR A 97 21.15 -0.13 27.77
N GLN A 98 22.19 0.69 27.90
CA GLN A 98 23.10 0.80 29.05
C GLN A 98 23.66 -0.50 29.67
N GLN A 99 24.92 -0.77 29.34
CA GLN A 99 25.86 -1.40 30.25
C GLN A 99 26.10 -0.44 31.44
N ILE A 100 25.62 -0.76 32.63
CA ILE A 100 26.23 -0.28 33.88
C ILE A 100 26.75 -1.51 34.62
N ALA A 101 28.03 -1.41 34.97
CA ALA A 101 28.88 -2.46 35.50
C ALA A 101 28.38 -3.02 36.84
N MET A 102 28.47 -4.34 36.99
CA MET A 102 28.71 -4.95 38.29
C MET A 102 30.21 -4.89 38.56
N ARG A 103 30.63 -3.94 39.40
CA ARG A 103 31.76 -4.03 40.34
C ARG A 103 31.70 -2.86 41.31
#